data_AF-A0A954ZUG2-F1
#
_entry.id   AF-A0A954ZUG2-F1
#
_cell.length_a   1.000
_cell.length_b   1.000
_cell.length_c   1.000
_cell.angle_alpha   90.00
_cell.angle_beta   90.00
_cell.angle_gamma   90.00
#
_symmetry.space_group_name_H-M   'P 1'
#
loop_
_entity.id
_entity.type
_entity.pdbx_description
1 polymer ?
#
loop_
_entity_poly.entity_id
_entity_poly.type
_entity_poly.pdbx_seq_one_letter_code
_entity_poly.pdbx_strand_id
1 'polypeptide(L)'
;MLRVAMYESSAIAHLAAAHLREHGIMAGVIDGSVSVVTGALPSVFRNGAYELYIASKGDEELALELIEQFERDPPEIDPEWEDHVAPDLSMLDKKLIPNCPGCNWAIMAARPLGPCQRCGTKYDLLEMIFERHGPEALAPCYETEAPMAHLSDAEVCAIAIDCPTCSYPLDGLGLRGHCPECGSSFDRRELFNGLIGH
;
A
#
# COMPACT_ATOMS: atom_id res chain seq x y z
N MET A 1 -1.56 -20.09 20.41
CA MET A 1 -2.37 -19.32 19.46
C MET A 1 -3.81 -19.78 19.58
N LEU A 2 -4.71 -18.86 19.91
CA LEU A 2 -6.15 -19.09 20.06
C LEU A 2 -6.88 -18.18 19.08
N ARG A 3 -7.80 -18.73 18.28
CA ARG A 3 -8.64 -17.94 17.36
C ARG A 3 -9.74 -17.25 18.16
N VAL A 4 -9.86 -15.93 18.00
CA VAL A 4 -10.81 -15.11 18.76
C VAL A 4 -11.93 -14.54 17.90
N ALA A 5 -11.68 -14.25 16.62
CA ALA A 5 -12.69 -13.74 15.68
C ALA A 5 -12.38 -14.14 14.22
N MET A 6 -13.37 -13.92 13.34
CA MET A 6 -13.26 -14.10 11.89
C MET A 6 -13.87 -12.89 11.19
N TYR A 7 -13.19 -12.38 10.16
CA TYR A 7 -13.63 -11.23 9.38
C TYR A 7 -13.67 -11.55 7.89
N GLU A 8 -14.58 -10.90 7.17
CA GLU A 8 -14.68 -10.99 5.70
C GLU A 8 -13.67 -10.07 4.99
N SER A 9 -13.27 -8.97 5.63
CA SER A 9 -12.30 -8.00 5.11
C SER A 9 -10.95 -8.10 5.83
N SER A 10 -9.87 -8.08 5.04
CA SER A 10 -8.50 -8.05 5.55
C SER A 10 -8.25 -6.79 6.38
N ALA A 11 -8.71 -5.64 5.88
CA ALA A 11 -8.52 -4.34 6.53
C ALA A 11 -9.13 -4.35 7.94
N ILE A 12 -10.36 -4.82 8.07
CA ILE A 12 -11.05 -4.91 9.38
C ILE A 12 -10.32 -5.88 10.31
N ALA A 13 -9.88 -7.04 9.81
CA ALA A 13 -9.12 -8.00 10.62
C ALA A 13 -7.81 -7.39 11.15
N HIS A 14 -7.09 -6.66 10.31
CA HIS A 14 -5.84 -6.01 10.68
C HIS A 14 -6.06 -4.84 11.66
N LEU A 15 -7.15 -4.08 11.51
CA LEU A 15 -7.56 -3.03 12.45
C LEU A 15 -7.93 -3.61 13.81
N ALA A 16 -8.73 -4.68 13.85
CA ALA A 16 -9.06 -5.37 15.09
C ALA A 16 -7.80 -5.93 15.77
N ALA A 17 -6.88 -6.52 15.01
CA ALA A 17 -5.59 -6.97 15.53
C ALA A 17 -4.73 -5.82 16.08
N ALA A 18 -4.74 -4.66 15.42
CA ALA A 18 -4.04 -3.46 15.88
C ALA A 18 -4.65 -2.94 17.18
N HIS A 19 -5.97 -2.88 17.27
CA HIS A 19 -6.70 -2.47 18.48
C HIS A 19 -6.35 -3.37 19.68
N LEU A 20 -6.28 -4.68 19.49
CA LEU A 20 -5.82 -5.61 20.55
C LEU A 20 -4.36 -5.35 20.97
N ARG A 21 -3.47 -5.09 20.00
CA ARG A 21 -2.05 -4.80 20.28
C ARG A 21 -1.86 -3.50 21.05
N GLU A 22 -2.66 -2.47 20.77
CA GLU A 22 -2.66 -1.21 21.53
C GLU A 22 -2.99 -1.42 23.01
N HIS A 23 -3.77 -2.46 23.32
CA HIS A 23 -4.13 -2.87 24.69
C HIS A 23 -3.18 -3.94 25.27
N GLY A 24 -2.03 -4.16 24.63
CA GLY A 24 -0.99 -5.07 25.11
C GLY A 24 -1.21 -6.55 24.77
N ILE A 25 -2.23 -6.90 23.99
CA ILE A 25 -2.51 -8.28 23.60
C ILE A 25 -1.77 -8.60 22.28
N MET A 26 -0.91 -9.61 22.31
CA MET A 26 -0.22 -10.07 21.08
C MET A 26 -1.20 -10.77 20.14
N ALA A 27 -1.70 -10.01 19.15
CA ALA A 27 -2.65 -10.47 18.15
C ALA A 27 -2.10 -10.41 16.71
N GLY A 28 -2.51 -11.37 15.88
CA GLY A 28 -2.14 -11.47 14.45
C GLY A 28 -3.28 -12.02 13.60
N VAL A 29 -3.25 -11.73 12.30
CA VAL A 29 -4.25 -12.16 11.32
C VAL A 29 -3.63 -13.22 10.42
N ILE A 30 -4.38 -14.29 10.15
CA ILE A 30 -4.02 -15.32 9.17
C ILE A 30 -5.07 -15.30 8.07
N ASP A 31 -4.62 -15.25 6.81
CA ASP A 31 -5.47 -15.44 5.64
C ASP A 31 -5.84 -16.93 5.51
N GLY A 32 -7.12 -17.23 5.69
CA GLY A 32 -7.71 -18.56 5.57
C GLY A 32 -7.78 -19.08 4.13
N SER A 33 -7.48 -18.25 3.13
CA SER A 33 -7.45 -18.66 1.72
C SER A 33 -6.29 -19.60 1.38
N VAL A 34 -5.27 -19.71 2.25
CA VAL A 34 -4.08 -20.54 2.00
C VAL A 34 -4.33 -22.05 2.22
N SER A 35 -5.53 -22.47 2.63
CA SER A 35 -5.85 -23.90 2.82
C SER A 35 -6.54 -24.52 1.58
N VAL A 36 -5.85 -24.53 0.43
CA VAL A 36 -6.28 -25.32 -0.76
C VAL A 36 -5.10 -26.06 -1.40
N VAL A 37 -4.41 -26.90 -0.61
CA VAL A 37 -3.64 -28.03 -1.15
C VAL A 37 -3.97 -29.29 -0.36
N THR A 38 -5.25 -29.65 -0.23
CA THR A 38 -5.62 -31.03 0.11
C THR A 38 -7.06 -31.38 -0.28
N GLY A 39 -7.19 -32.21 -1.31
CA GLY A 39 -8.21 -33.26 -1.40
C GLY A 39 -9.69 -32.84 -1.48
N ALA A 40 -10.18 -32.72 -2.71
CA ALA A 40 -11.49 -33.21 -3.17
C ALA A 40 -12.60 -33.36 -2.11
N LEU A 41 -13.30 -32.26 -1.80
CA LEU A 41 -14.74 -32.21 -1.50
C LEU A 41 -15.16 -30.72 -1.48
N PRO A 42 -16.28 -30.33 -2.15
CA PRO A 42 -16.76 -28.95 -2.14
C PRO A 42 -17.47 -28.66 -0.82
N SER A 43 -16.70 -28.47 0.24
CA SER A 43 -17.22 -27.91 1.48
C SER A 43 -17.49 -26.43 1.27
N VAL A 44 -18.77 -26.08 1.42
CA VAL A 44 -19.33 -24.73 1.53
C VAL A 44 -18.37 -23.79 2.26
N PHE A 45 -17.60 -23.00 1.51
CA PHE A 45 -16.77 -21.93 2.05
C PHE A 45 -17.72 -20.90 2.67
N ARG A 46 -17.82 -20.91 4.00
CA ARG A 46 -18.40 -19.79 4.73
C ARG A 46 -17.41 -18.64 4.63
N ASN A 47 -17.86 -17.55 4.03
CA ASN A 47 -17.12 -16.30 3.87
C ASN A 47 -16.65 -15.81 5.23
N GLY A 48 -15.34 -15.64 5.35
CA GLY A 48 -14.61 -15.31 6.57
C GLY A 48 -13.15 -15.60 6.27
N ALA A 49 -12.57 -14.80 5.35
CA ALA A 49 -11.27 -15.08 4.76
C ALA A 49 -10.12 -14.79 5.73
N TYR A 50 -10.36 -14.07 6.84
CA TYR A 50 -9.29 -13.64 7.74
C TYR A 50 -9.60 -14.03 9.18
N GLU A 51 -8.74 -14.85 9.77
CA GLU A 51 -8.87 -15.35 11.13
C GLU A 51 -7.95 -14.55 12.07
N LEU A 52 -8.51 -14.01 13.15
CA LEU A 52 -7.78 -13.27 14.18
C LEU A 52 -7.34 -14.22 15.30
N TYR A 53 -6.05 -14.24 15.59
CA TYR A 53 -5.44 -15.08 16.62
C TYR A 53 -4.74 -14.25 17.70
N ILE A 54 -4.80 -14.71 18.94
CA ILE A 54 -3.99 -14.20 20.05
C ILE A 54 -2.93 -15.24 20.48
N ALA A 55 -1.80 -14.77 21.01
CA ALA A 55 -0.69 -15.65 21.40
C ALA A 55 -0.99 -16.44 22.70
N SER A 56 -1.56 -15.77 23.71
CA SER A 56 -1.75 -16.28 25.07
C SER A 56 -3.22 -16.59 25.36
N LYS A 57 -3.48 -17.69 26.06
CA LYS A 57 -4.83 -18.03 26.54
C LYS A 57 -5.27 -17.15 27.71
N GLY A 58 -4.32 -16.60 28.48
CA GLY A 58 -4.64 -15.74 29.62
C GLY A 58 -5.36 -14.45 29.23
N ASP A 59 -5.20 -14.02 27.97
CA ASP A 59 -5.78 -12.78 27.45
C ASP A 59 -7.11 -13.03 26.71
N GLU A 60 -7.64 -14.25 26.73
CA GLU A 60 -8.84 -14.65 25.97
C GLU A 60 -10.07 -13.81 26.34
N GLU A 61 -10.34 -13.63 27.63
CA GLU A 61 -11.52 -12.89 28.12
C GLU A 61 -11.44 -11.41 27.74
N LEU A 62 -10.28 -10.77 27.99
CA LEU A 62 -10.05 -9.37 27.64
C LEU A 62 -10.07 -9.15 26.12
N ALA A 63 -9.51 -10.08 25.33
CA ALA A 63 -9.54 -10.00 23.87
C ALA A 63 -10.96 -10.04 23.33
N LEU A 64 -11.82 -10.92 23.87
CA LEU A 64 -13.23 -11.00 23.47
C LEU A 64 -14.00 -9.73 23.82
N GLU A 65 -13.76 -9.14 25.00
CA GLU A 65 -14.36 -7.87 25.40
C GLU A 65 -13.95 -6.72 24.46
N LEU A 66 -12.66 -6.60 24.14
CA LEU A 66 -12.16 -5.59 23.21
C LEU A 66 -12.67 -5.78 21.78
N ILE A 67 -12.84 -7.02 21.33
CA ILE A 67 -13.45 -7.32 20.02
C ILE A 67 -14.91 -6.88 20.01
N GLU A 68 -15.68 -7.19 21.06
CA GLU A 68 -17.08 -6.75 21.16
C GLU A 68 -17.18 -5.21 21.17
N GLN A 69 -16.25 -4.54 21.85
CA GLN A 69 -16.17 -3.08 21.84
C GLN A 69 -15.86 -2.54 20.44
N PHE A 70 -14.88 -3.12 19.75
CA PHE A 70 -14.50 -2.76 18.38
C PHE A 70 -15.66 -2.97 17.39
N GLU A 71 -16.44 -4.05 17.54
CA GLU A 71 -17.60 -4.31 16.68
C GLU A 71 -18.76 -3.34 16.95
N ARG A 72 -18.87 -2.84 18.18
CA ARG A 72 -19.90 -1.87 18.56
C ARG A 72 -19.59 -0.46 18.05
N ASP A 73 -18.31 -0.09 18.01
CA ASP A 73 -17.83 1.21 17.57
C ASP A 73 -16.62 1.03 16.63
N PRO A 74 -16.84 0.52 15.41
CA PRO A 74 -15.76 0.29 14.47
C PRO A 74 -15.18 1.65 14.05
N PRO A 75 -13.84 1.77 13.94
CA PRO A 75 -13.23 2.99 13.44
C PRO A 75 -13.79 3.29 12.05
N GLU A 76 -14.12 4.56 11.80
CA GLU A 76 -14.49 5.02 10.47
C GLU A 76 -13.28 4.82 9.55
N ILE A 77 -13.34 3.78 8.70
CA ILE A 77 -12.41 3.62 7.60
C ILE A 77 -12.85 4.63 6.56
N ASP A 78 -12.03 5.66 6.38
CA ASP A 78 -12.23 6.61 5.30
C ASP A 78 -12.21 5.82 3.97
N PRO A 79 -13.32 5.79 3.21
CA PRO A 79 -13.39 5.05 1.95
C PRO A 79 -12.32 5.50 0.95
N GLU A 80 -11.82 6.73 1.07
CA GLU A 80 -10.79 7.28 0.19
C GLU A 80 -9.43 6.61 0.42
N TRP A 81 -9.18 6.01 1.59
CA TRP A 81 -7.88 5.35 1.88
C TRP A 81 -7.59 4.15 0.96
N GLU A 82 -8.62 3.40 0.54
CA GLU A 82 -8.41 2.29 -0.41
C GLU A 82 -8.08 2.80 -1.82
N ASP A 83 -8.63 3.96 -2.20
CA ASP A 83 -8.42 4.57 -3.52
C ASP A 83 -7.03 5.21 -3.64
N HIS A 84 -6.43 5.70 -2.54
CA HIS A 84 -5.10 6.33 -2.52
C HIS A 84 -3.92 5.35 -2.64
N VAL A 85 -4.14 4.03 -2.47
CA VAL A 85 -3.06 3.03 -2.55
C VAL A 85 -3.00 2.37 -3.94
N ALA A 86 -4.00 2.61 -4.80
CA ALA A 86 -4.00 2.05 -6.14
C ALA A 86 -2.90 2.69 -7.01
N PRO A 87 -2.02 1.89 -7.66
CA PRO A 87 -0.99 2.43 -8.55
C PRO A 87 -1.62 3.19 -9.73
N ASP A 88 -1.07 4.34 -10.08
CA ASP A 88 -1.47 5.07 -11.28
C ASP A 88 -0.93 4.37 -12.54
N LEU A 89 -1.74 3.46 -13.07
CA LEU A 89 -1.41 2.70 -14.27
C LEU A 89 -1.33 3.55 -15.54
N SER A 90 -1.68 4.83 -15.49
CA SER A 90 -1.47 5.75 -16.62
C SER A 90 0.02 6.04 -16.84
N MET A 91 0.86 5.88 -15.81
CA MET A 91 2.32 6.03 -15.86
C MET A 91 3.05 4.80 -16.39
N LEU A 92 2.36 3.67 -16.55
CA LEU A 92 2.97 2.42 -16.99
C LEU A 92 3.38 2.49 -18.48
N ASP A 93 4.61 2.07 -18.81
CA ASP A 93 5.03 1.94 -20.21
C ASP A 93 4.13 0.92 -20.93
N LYS A 94 3.53 1.33 -22.06
CA LYS A 94 2.68 0.49 -22.91
C LYS A 94 3.33 -0.82 -23.35
N LYS A 95 4.66 -0.89 -23.39
CA LYS A 95 5.41 -2.11 -23.71
C LYS A 95 5.38 -3.17 -22.60
N LEU A 96 5.11 -2.75 -21.36
CA LEU A 96 5.01 -3.64 -20.20
C LEU A 96 3.61 -4.23 -20.05
N ILE A 97 2.61 -3.70 -20.77
CA ILE A 97 1.24 -4.19 -20.71
C ILE A 97 1.16 -5.57 -21.37
N PRO A 98 0.87 -6.65 -20.61
CA PRO A 98 0.75 -7.99 -21.15
C PRO A 98 -0.52 -8.15 -22.00
N ASN A 99 -0.49 -9.15 -22.87
CA ASN A 99 -1.68 -9.57 -23.60
C ASN A 99 -2.57 -10.43 -22.71
N CYS A 100 -3.87 -10.46 -23.02
CA CYS A 100 -4.84 -11.32 -22.34
C CYS A 100 -4.39 -12.80 -22.36
N PRO A 101 -4.42 -13.52 -21.23
CA PRO A 101 -3.95 -14.91 -21.16
C PRO A 101 -4.84 -15.88 -21.94
N GLY A 102 -6.15 -15.59 -22.06
CA GLY A 102 -7.10 -16.44 -22.80
C GLY A 102 -7.03 -16.32 -24.34
N CYS A 103 -6.95 -15.10 -24.88
CA CYS A 103 -7.06 -14.86 -26.33
C CYS A 103 -5.90 -14.10 -26.97
N ASN A 104 -4.86 -13.79 -26.18
CA ASN A 104 -3.66 -13.06 -26.58
C ASN A 104 -3.92 -11.67 -27.21
N TRP A 105 -5.10 -11.07 -27.01
CA TRP A 105 -5.38 -9.69 -27.42
C TRP A 105 -4.77 -8.72 -26.39
N ALA A 106 -4.14 -7.64 -26.87
CA ALA A 106 -3.63 -6.54 -26.03
C ALA A 106 -4.69 -5.91 -25.10
N ILE A 107 -4.38 -5.79 -23.82
CA ILE A 107 -5.28 -5.17 -22.84
C ILE A 107 -5.24 -3.64 -23.04
N MET A 108 -6.34 -3.05 -23.53
CA MET A 108 -6.37 -1.63 -23.91
C MET A 108 -6.75 -0.68 -22.78
N ALA A 109 -7.36 -1.18 -21.71
CA ALA A 109 -7.74 -0.39 -20.55
C ALA A 109 -6.79 -0.74 -19.40
N ALA A 110 -6.03 0.23 -18.92
CA ALA A 110 -5.16 0.11 -17.75
C ALA A 110 -6.00 0.04 -16.45
N ARG A 111 -6.96 -0.89 -16.40
CA ARG A 111 -7.66 -1.25 -15.17
C ARG A 111 -6.84 -2.35 -14.49
N PRO A 112 -6.61 -2.27 -13.18
CA PRO A 112 -5.82 -3.29 -12.47
C PRO A 112 -6.50 -4.67 -12.53
N LEU A 113 -7.83 -4.71 -12.49
CA LEU A 113 -8.62 -5.95 -12.48
C LEU A 113 -9.80 -5.87 -13.45
N GLY A 114 -10.09 -6.96 -14.16
CA GLY A 114 -11.31 -7.05 -14.97
C GLY A 114 -11.37 -8.21 -15.96
N PRO A 115 -12.49 -8.37 -16.69
CA PRO A 115 -12.58 -9.32 -17.80
C PRO A 115 -12.01 -8.74 -19.10
N CYS A 116 -11.38 -9.60 -19.90
CA CYS A 116 -10.94 -9.25 -21.25
C CYS A 116 -12.14 -8.86 -22.13
N GLN A 117 -12.04 -7.72 -22.81
CA GLN A 117 -13.10 -7.19 -23.68
C GLN A 117 -13.41 -8.10 -24.89
N ARG A 118 -12.52 -9.02 -25.25
CA ARG A 118 -12.71 -9.95 -26.37
C ARG A 118 -13.27 -11.30 -25.94
N CYS A 119 -12.64 -11.94 -24.97
CA CYS A 119 -12.92 -13.34 -24.62
C CYS A 119 -13.56 -13.54 -23.24
N GLY A 120 -13.69 -12.47 -22.45
CA GLY A 120 -14.28 -12.53 -21.11
C GLY A 120 -13.39 -13.13 -20.02
N THR A 121 -12.21 -13.67 -20.35
CA THR A 121 -11.25 -14.19 -19.36
C THR A 121 -10.89 -13.08 -18.36
N LYS A 122 -11.06 -13.36 -17.06
CA LYS A 122 -10.62 -12.46 -15.99
C LYS A 122 -9.10 -12.35 -15.99
N TYR A 123 -8.59 -11.16 -15.73
CA TYR A 123 -7.17 -10.87 -15.58
C TYR A 123 -6.95 -10.00 -14.35
N ASP A 124 -5.76 -10.16 -13.78
CA ASP A 124 -5.13 -9.23 -12.85
C ASP A 124 -3.90 -8.65 -13.55
N LEU A 125 -3.98 -7.38 -13.93
CA LEU A 125 -2.93 -6.72 -14.69
C LEU A 125 -1.67 -6.52 -13.84
N LEU A 126 -1.83 -6.23 -12.55
CA LEU A 126 -0.71 -6.02 -11.64
C LEU A 126 0.05 -7.31 -11.42
N GLU A 127 -0.66 -8.40 -11.13
CA GLU A 127 -0.06 -9.73 -10.98
C GLU A 127 0.65 -10.16 -12.26
N MET A 128 0.01 -9.98 -13.42
CA MET A 128 0.63 -10.34 -14.71
C MET A 128 1.89 -9.52 -15.03
N ILE A 129 1.94 -8.23 -14.66
CA ILE A 129 3.15 -7.41 -14.82
C ILE A 129 4.21 -7.86 -13.83
N PHE A 130 3.85 -8.09 -12.57
CA PHE A 130 4.74 -8.55 -11.52
C PHE A 130 5.42 -9.88 -11.91
N GLU A 131 4.64 -10.87 -12.37
CA GLU A 131 5.16 -12.17 -12.78
C GLU A 131 6.12 -12.08 -13.98
N ARG A 132 5.86 -11.16 -14.92
CA ARG A 132 6.60 -11.10 -16.19
C ARG A 132 7.80 -10.16 -16.15
N HIS A 133 7.69 -9.05 -15.43
CA HIS A 133 8.64 -7.94 -15.43
C HIS A 133 9.22 -7.64 -14.05
N GLY A 134 8.66 -8.23 -12.98
CA GLY A 134 9.03 -7.96 -11.60
C GLY A 134 8.34 -6.72 -11.01
N PRO A 135 8.44 -6.50 -9.69
CA PRO A 135 7.84 -5.35 -9.01
C PRO A 135 8.40 -4.00 -9.48
N GLU A 136 9.67 -3.94 -9.88
CA GLU A 136 10.34 -2.71 -10.37
C GLU A 136 9.62 -2.09 -11.58
N ALA A 137 8.91 -2.90 -12.37
CA ALA A 137 8.12 -2.43 -13.50
C ALA A 137 6.93 -1.54 -13.09
N LEU A 138 6.47 -1.67 -11.84
CA LEU A 138 5.37 -0.88 -11.28
C LEU A 138 5.85 0.32 -10.47
N ALA A 139 7.15 0.45 -10.17
CA ALA A 139 7.68 1.55 -9.36
C ALA A 139 7.22 2.95 -9.85
N PRO A 140 7.23 3.26 -11.16
CA PRO A 140 6.75 4.56 -11.65
C PRO A 140 5.26 4.82 -11.40
N CYS A 141 4.45 3.78 -11.20
CA CYS A 141 3.03 3.90 -10.90
C CYS A 141 2.75 4.22 -9.42
N TYR A 142 3.75 4.08 -8.54
CA TYR A 142 3.68 4.46 -7.12
C TYR A 142 4.40 5.79 -6.83
N GLU A 143 5.19 6.31 -7.77
CA GLU A 143 5.98 7.54 -7.62
C GLU A 143 5.16 8.84 -7.79
N THR A 144 3.83 8.75 -7.93
CA THR A 144 2.97 9.91 -8.25
C THR A 144 2.87 10.93 -7.12
N GLU A 145 3.40 10.63 -5.94
CA GLU A 145 3.57 11.62 -4.89
C GLU A 145 5.05 11.63 -4.51
N ALA A 146 5.84 12.44 -5.24
CA ALA A 146 7.07 12.97 -4.67
C ALA A 146 6.75 13.34 -3.21
N PRO A 147 7.54 12.92 -2.20
CA PRO A 147 7.18 13.04 -0.78
C PRO A 147 6.73 14.45 -0.33
N MET A 148 7.00 15.48 -1.15
CA MET A 148 6.63 16.87 -0.96
C MET A 148 5.59 17.43 -1.93
N ALA A 149 4.97 16.63 -2.80
CA ALA A 149 3.95 17.10 -3.74
C ALA A 149 2.80 17.80 -3.00
N HIS A 150 2.48 17.33 -1.79
CA HIS A 150 1.46 17.90 -0.90
C HIS A 150 1.92 19.09 -0.07
N LEU A 151 3.22 19.35 0.00
CA LEU A 151 3.76 20.43 0.82
C LEU A 151 3.74 21.75 0.04
N SER A 152 3.22 22.78 0.69
CA SER A 152 3.26 24.16 0.19
C SER A 152 4.71 24.65 0.08
N ASP A 153 4.95 25.64 -0.77
CA ASP A 153 6.30 26.20 -0.95
C ASP A 153 6.89 26.75 0.36
N ALA A 154 6.04 27.25 1.26
CA ALA A 154 6.46 27.71 2.58
C ALA A 154 6.94 26.56 3.47
N GLU A 155 6.23 25.43 3.47
CA GLU A 155 6.62 24.21 4.20
C GLU A 155 7.92 23.63 3.64
N VAL A 156 8.08 23.63 2.32
CA VAL A 156 9.33 23.17 1.66
C VAL A 156 10.53 24.04 2.06
N CYS A 157 10.33 25.36 2.18
CA CYS A 157 11.39 26.27 2.60
C CYS A 157 11.75 26.14 4.09
N ALA A 158 10.87 25.57 4.91
CA ALA A 158 11.09 25.36 6.34
C ALA A 158 11.94 24.12 6.67
N ILE A 159 12.10 23.20 5.72
CA ILE A 159 12.90 21.97 5.91
C ILE A 159 14.39 22.31 5.83
N ALA A 160 15.15 21.96 6.86
CA ALA A 160 16.60 22.13 6.84
C ALA A 160 17.27 21.24 5.78
N ILE A 161 17.89 21.86 4.77
CA ILE A 161 18.60 21.18 3.68
C ILE A 161 19.93 21.90 3.46
N ASP A 162 21.01 21.12 3.39
CA ASP A 162 22.35 21.63 3.10
C ASP A 162 22.67 21.55 1.60
N CYS A 163 23.50 22.46 1.11
CA CYS A 163 24.00 22.41 -0.25
C CYS A 163 24.79 21.11 -0.49
N PRO A 164 24.49 20.30 -1.52
CA PRO A 164 25.18 19.05 -1.75
C PRO A 164 26.66 19.24 -2.16
N THR A 165 27.02 20.43 -2.65
CA THR A 165 28.39 20.74 -3.12
C THR A 165 29.31 21.19 -1.99
N CYS A 166 28.82 22.00 -1.05
CA CYS A 166 29.66 22.67 -0.04
C CYS A 166 29.13 22.55 1.39
N SER A 167 28.01 21.85 1.60
CA SER A 167 27.35 21.66 2.89
C SER A 167 26.91 22.95 3.60
N TYR A 168 26.81 24.07 2.87
CA TYR A 168 26.24 25.30 3.43
C TYR A 168 24.73 25.15 3.66
N PRO A 169 24.20 25.53 4.84
CA PRO A 169 22.78 25.42 5.14
C PRO A 169 21.97 26.37 4.27
N LEU A 170 20.96 25.86 3.58
CA LEU A 170 20.11 26.67 2.68
C LEU A 170 18.92 27.29 3.42
N ASP A 171 18.90 27.29 4.74
CA ASP A 171 17.81 27.84 5.55
C ASP A 171 17.52 29.31 5.24
N GLY A 172 16.23 29.66 5.16
CA GLY A 172 15.80 31.03 4.85
C GLY A 172 15.97 31.45 3.39
N LEU A 173 16.53 30.59 2.52
CA LEU A 173 16.55 30.79 1.08
C LEU A 173 15.27 30.25 0.44
N GLY A 174 14.87 30.86 -0.69
CA GLY A 174 13.65 30.47 -1.42
C GLY A 174 13.73 29.05 -2.02
N LEU A 175 12.66 28.66 -2.71
CA LEU A 175 12.52 27.31 -3.28
C LEU A 175 13.61 26.94 -4.30
N ARG A 176 14.03 27.93 -5.09
CA ARG A 176 15.03 27.81 -6.15
C ARG A 176 16.01 28.96 -6.06
N GLY A 177 17.28 28.69 -6.35
CA GLY A 177 18.30 29.74 -6.34
C GLY A 177 19.71 29.22 -6.55
N HIS A 178 20.68 30.01 -6.12
CA HIS A 178 22.09 29.65 -6.10
C HIS A 178 22.61 29.67 -4.67
N CYS A 179 23.43 28.69 -4.30
CA CYS A 179 24.10 28.68 -3.01
C CYS A 179 25.01 29.91 -2.88
N PRO A 180 24.93 30.69 -1.79
CA PRO A 180 25.72 31.91 -1.62
C PRO A 180 27.22 31.63 -1.46
N GLU A 181 27.61 30.44 -1.01
CA GLU A 181 29.02 30.07 -0.83
C GLU A 181 29.67 29.55 -2.12
N CYS A 182 29.04 28.58 -2.80
CA CYS A 182 29.65 27.91 -3.96
C CYS A 182 29.05 28.27 -5.31
N GLY A 183 27.94 29.01 -5.36
CA GLY A 183 27.25 29.41 -6.59
C GLY A 183 26.48 28.29 -7.30
N SER A 184 26.52 27.04 -6.81
CA SER A 184 25.74 25.93 -7.38
C SER A 184 24.25 26.24 -7.35
N SER A 185 23.55 26.00 -8.47
CA SER A 185 22.10 26.10 -8.52
C SER A 185 21.44 25.02 -7.66
N PHE A 186 20.31 25.33 -7.04
CA PHE A 186 19.52 24.36 -6.29
C PHE A 186 18.03 24.55 -6.56
N ASP A 187 17.30 23.43 -6.49
CA ASP A 187 15.85 23.38 -6.29
C ASP A 187 15.62 22.51 -5.05
N ARG A 188 15.03 23.09 -4.00
CA ARG A 188 14.82 22.38 -2.72
C ARG A 188 13.96 21.13 -2.88
N ARG A 189 12.97 21.13 -3.79
CA ARG A 189 12.11 19.97 -4.04
C ARG A 189 12.93 18.84 -4.66
N GLU A 190 13.77 19.16 -5.64
CA GLU A 190 14.66 18.17 -6.27
C GLU A 190 15.70 17.63 -5.29
N LEU A 191 16.31 18.50 -4.48
CA LEU A 191 17.29 18.09 -3.46
C LEU A 191 16.68 17.14 -2.42
N PHE A 192 15.47 17.43 -1.93
CA PHE A 192 14.80 16.60 -0.94
C PHE A 192 14.35 15.26 -1.54
N ASN A 193 13.75 15.27 -2.74
CA ASN A 193 13.35 14.04 -3.42
C ASN A 193 14.57 13.12 -3.69
N GLY A 194 15.73 13.71 -4.03
CA GLY A 194 16.98 12.98 -4.19
C GLY A 194 17.54 12.38 -2.88
N LEU A 195 17.20 12.93 -1.71
CA LEU A 195 17.60 12.39 -0.41
C LEU A 195 16.73 11.21 0.04
N ILE A 196 15.47 11.14 -0.38
CA ILE A 196 14.53 10.07 -0.02
C ILE A 196 14.58 8.90 -1.03
N GLY A 197 14.98 9.16 -2.28
CA GLY A 197 15.04 8.17 -3.36
C GLY A 197 16.27 7.24 -3.37
N HIS A 198 16.95 7.03 -2.23
CA HIS A 198 18.13 6.17 -2.10
C HIS A 198 18.01 5.14 -0.98
#